data_AF-A0A928I1M0-F1
#
_entry.id   AF-A0A928I1M0-F1
#
_cell.length_a   1.000
_cell.length_b   1.000
_cell.length_c   1.000
_cell.angle_alpha   90.00
_cell.angle_beta   90.00
_cell.angle_gamma   90.00
#
_symmetry.space_group_name_H-M   'P 1'
#
loop_
_entity.id
_entity.type
_entity.pdbx_description
1 polymer ?
#
loop_
_entity_poly.entity_id
_entity_poly.type
_entity_poly.pdbx_seq_one_letter_code
_entity_poly.pdbx_strand_id
1 'polypeptide(L)'
;MKYRVVGWTDYDSDTVPEARGRIGYAECCAIIDEIKKHGYLFSGWDHQEAWCCVPVLNDGKKRCFSQRGWGGIMAEAYGETGDYSYAQYTFDGSLDPAYTKKPTEDFDPSGFMPDADLAEHFTLPVDEAVLLDAQTNNPFHIKDADVLRYIDTGDTLTLCSHNRSVTLYVTDIDRTRDGLEKTLVISYDSTKMFFK
;
A
#
# COMPACT_ATOMS: atom_id res chain seq x y z
N MET A 1 -11.54 -1.41 1.33
CA MET A 1 -10.18 -1.50 0.76
C MET A 1 -10.03 -0.34 -0.22
N LYS A 2 -9.24 0.66 0.17
CA LYS A 2 -9.04 1.94 -0.51
C LYS A 2 -8.57 1.78 -1.94
N TYR A 3 -7.46 1.07 -2.10
CA TYR A 3 -6.86 0.79 -3.39
C TYR A 3 -7.16 -0.62 -3.87
N ARG A 4 -7.36 -0.77 -5.17
CA ARG A 4 -7.34 -2.06 -5.87
C ARG A 4 -6.77 -1.88 -7.27
N VAL A 5 -6.16 -2.94 -7.80
CA VAL A 5 -5.76 -2.99 -9.21
C VAL A 5 -7.03 -3.11 -10.06
N VAL A 6 -7.15 -2.25 -11.09
CA VAL A 6 -8.27 -2.27 -12.06
C VAL A 6 -7.82 -2.74 -13.44
N GLY A 7 -6.58 -3.19 -13.53
CA GLY A 7 -5.96 -3.88 -14.65
C GLY A 7 -4.53 -3.39 -14.88
N TRP A 8 -4.01 -3.63 -16.07
CA TRP A 8 -2.59 -3.51 -16.35
C TRP A 8 -2.34 -2.73 -17.63
N THR A 9 -1.14 -2.15 -17.75
CA THR A 9 -0.69 -1.38 -18.90
C THR A 9 0.82 -1.55 -19.09
N ASP A 10 1.37 -0.90 -20.12
CA ASP A 10 2.80 -0.78 -20.35
C ASP A 10 3.43 0.41 -19.59
N TYR A 11 4.75 0.34 -19.36
CA TYR A 11 5.47 1.31 -18.52
C TYR A 11 5.50 2.71 -19.11
N ASP A 12 5.60 2.83 -20.44
CA ASP A 12 5.69 4.09 -21.16
C ASP A 12 4.33 4.59 -21.66
N SER A 13 3.23 3.95 -21.26
CA SER A 13 1.89 4.29 -21.73
C SER A 13 1.51 5.72 -21.38
N ASP A 14 1.15 6.52 -22.38
CA ASP A 14 0.62 7.87 -22.18
C ASP A 14 -0.90 7.89 -21.90
N THR A 15 -1.55 6.73 -21.94
CA THR A 15 -3.01 6.60 -21.78
C THR A 15 -3.48 6.77 -20.34
N VAL A 16 -2.61 6.43 -19.38
CA VAL A 16 -2.87 6.53 -17.94
C VAL A 16 -1.71 7.27 -17.29
N PRO A 17 -1.98 8.36 -16.54
CA PRO A 17 -0.92 9.12 -15.88
C PRO A 17 -0.20 8.27 -14.83
N GLU A 18 1.11 8.48 -14.71
CA GLU A 18 1.91 7.89 -13.63
C GLU A 18 1.59 8.57 -12.30
N ALA A 19 1.51 7.78 -11.23
CA ALA A 19 1.45 8.30 -9.87
C ALA A 19 2.75 9.06 -9.54
N ARG A 20 2.63 10.35 -9.23
CA ARG A 20 3.80 11.19 -8.90
C ARG A 20 4.16 11.05 -7.42
N GLY A 21 5.46 10.94 -7.15
CA GLY A 21 5.99 10.91 -5.78
C GLY A 21 6.22 9.49 -5.27
N ARG A 22 6.31 9.34 -3.95
CA ARG A 22 6.51 8.04 -3.31
C ARG A 22 5.19 7.27 -3.35
N ILE A 23 5.22 6.05 -3.90
CA ILE A 23 4.10 5.11 -3.82
C ILE A 23 3.97 4.65 -2.35
N GLY A 24 2.80 4.85 -1.78
CA GLY A 24 2.43 4.55 -0.40
C GLY A 24 2.27 3.06 -0.13
N TYR A 25 2.29 2.71 1.16
CA TYR A 25 2.21 1.31 1.59
C TYR A 25 0.87 0.65 1.25
N ALA A 26 -0.24 1.38 1.35
CA ALA A 26 -1.57 0.88 1.03
C ALA A 26 -1.70 0.50 -0.46
N GLU A 27 -1.08 1.29 -1.34
CA GLU A 27 -1.01 1.03 -2.79
C GLU A 27 -0.20 -0.24 -3.08
N CYS A 28 0.98 -0.37 -2.45
CA CYS A 28 1.79 -1.58 -2.54
C CYS A 28 1.02 -2.81 -2.05
N CYS A 29 0.28 -2.71 -0.94
CA CYS A 29 -0.54 -3.81 -0.43
C CYS A 29 -1.62 -4.26 -1.42
N ALA A 30 -2.28 -3.32 -2.10
CA ALA A 30 -3.28 -3.63 -3.11
C ALA A 30 -2.68 -4.40 -4.30
N ILE A 31 -1.49 -4.00 -4.75
CA ILE A 31 -0.75 -4.69 -5.82
C ILE A 31 -0.33 -6.09 -5.36
N ILE A 32 0.21 -6.22 -4.14
CA ILE A 32 0.59 -7.50 -3.54
C ILE A 32 -0.60 -8.46 -3.46
N ASP A 33 -1.76 -7.98 -3.00
CA ASP A 33 -2.96 -8.80 -2.87
C ASP A 33 -3.48 -9.24 -4.25
N GLU A 34 -3.39 -8.39 -5.28
CA GLU A 34 -3.74 -8.76 -6.65
C GLU A 34 -2.78 -9.81 -7.23
N ILE A 35 -1.48 -9.65 -7.03
CA ILE A 35 -0.45 -10.64 -7.42
C ILE A 35 -0.75 -11.99 -6.78
N LYS A 36 -1.02 -12.02 -5.47
CA LYS A 36 -1.36 -13.26 -4.73
C LYS A 36 -2.64 -13.89 -5.26
N LYS A 37 -3.68 -13.09 -5.47
CA LYS A 37 -5.00 -13.55 -5.93
C LYS A 37 -4.93 -14.23 -7.29
N HIS A 38 -4.15 -13.68 -8.21
CA HIS A 38 -4.03 -14.20 -9.57
C HIS A 38 -2.81 -15.12 -9.77
N GLY A 39 -1.90 -15.20 -8.80
CA GLY A 39 -0.66 -15.95 -8.90
C GLY A 39 0.30 -15.40 -9.95
N TYR A 40 0.34 -14.08 -10.13
CA TYR A 40 1.23 -13.45 -11.11
C TYR A 40 2.69 -13.61 -10.70
N LEU A 41 3.54 -13.92 -11.67
CA LEU A 41 4.97 -14.11 -11.48
C LEU A 41 5.73 -13.54 -12.68
N PHE A 42 6.32 -12.36 -12.50
CA PHE A 42 7.12 -11.69 -13.52
C PHE A 42 8.16 -10.76 -12.90
N SER A 43 9.21 -10.48 -13.66
CA SER A 43 10.40 -9.76 -13.18
C SER A 43 10.20 -8.24 -13.20
N GLY A 44 11.10 -7.53 -12.54
CA GLY A 44 11.21 -6.08 -12.61
C GLY A 44 11.60 -5.60 -14.01
N TRP A 45 12.32 -6.42 -14.77
CA TRP A 45 12.53 -6.17 -16.20
C TRP A 45 11.22 -6.24 -16.97
N ASP A 46 10.40 -7.29 -16.76
CA ASP A 46 9.08 -7.38 -17.40
C ASP A 46 8.19 -6.21 -17.03
N HIS A 47 8.23 -5.76 -15.76
CA HIS A 47 7.50 -4.59 -15.31
C HIS A 47 7.82 -3.32 -16.13
N GLN A 48 9.08 -3.16 -16.56
CA GLN A 48 9.51 -1.98 -17.33
C GLN A 48 9.37 -2.15 -18.85
N GLU A 49 9.50 -3.37 -19.36
CA GLU A 49 9.67 -3.62 -20.80
C GLU A 49 8.46 -4.33 -21.43
N ALA A 50 7.59 -4.96 -20.63
CA ALA A 50 6.41 -5.66 -21.14
C ALA A 50 5.17 -4.75 -21.18
N TRP A 51 4.28 -5.04 -22.12
CA TRP A 51 3.10 -4.22 -22.41
C TRP A 51 1.95 -4.36 -21.38
N CYS A 52 2.06 -5.29 -20.42
CA CYS A 52 0.96 -5.68 -19.53
C CYS A 52 1.40 -5.88 -18.07
N CYS A 53 2.51 -5.27 -17.65
CA CYS A 53 3.14 -5.56 -16.35
C CYS A 53 3.18 -4.37 -15.40
N VAL A 54 2.56 -3.23 -15.78
CA VAL A 54 2.41 -2.07 -14.90
C VAL A 54 0.98 -2.01 -14.35
N PRO A 55 0.78 -2.08 -13.02
CA PRO A 55 -0.55 -2.05 -12.44
C PRO A 55 -1.14 -0.65 -12.50
N VAL A 56 -2.42 -0.58 -12.88
CA VAL A 56 -3.26 0.61 -12.79
C VAL A 56 -4.18 0.44 -11.59
N LEU A 57 -4.19 1.42 -10.68
CA LEU A 57 -5.08 1.40 -9.52
C LEU A 57 -6.39 2.15 -9.80
N ASN A 58 -7.38 1.90 -8.97
CA ASN A 58 -8.69 2.57 -9.01
C ASN A 58 -8.63 4.09 -8.80
N ASP A 59 -7.48 4.69 -8.49
CA ASP A 59 -7.28 6.15 -8.53
C ASP A 59 -6.97 6.69 -9.93
N GLY A 60 -7.01 5.82 -10.95
CA GLY A 60 -6.79 6.19 -12.35
C GLY A 60 -5.33 6.47 -12.69
N LYS A 61 -4.37 6.01 -11.86
CA LYS A 61 -2.94 6.20 -12.10
C LYS A 61 -2.21 4.86 -12.21
N LYS A 62 -1.20 4.79 -13.06
CA LYS A 62 -0.29 3.64 -13.15
C LYS A 62 0.82 3.73 -12.09
N ARG A 63 1.26 2.58 -11.59
CA ARG A 63 2.34 2.48 -10.59
C ARG A 63 3.59 1.92 -11.22
N CYS A 64 4.50 2.83 -11.54
CA CYS A 64 5.81 2.53 -12.10
C CYS A 64 6.83 2.35 -10.97
N PHE A 65 7.53 1.23 -10.98
CA PHE A 65 8.59 0.91 -10.03
C PHE A 65 9.91 0.72 -10.77
N SER A 66 11.02 1.01 -10.07
CA SER A 66 12.31 0.47 -10.49
C SER A 66 12.26 -1.07 -10.47
N GLN A 67 13.12 -1.73 -11.26
CA GLN A 67 13.22 -3.20 -11.24
C GLN A 67 13.41 -3.76 -9.84
N ARG A 68 14.23 -3.10 -9.01
CA ARG A 68 14.45 -3.46 -7.60
C ARG A 68 13.19 -3.26 -6.75
N GLY A 69 12.50 -2.14 -6.95
CA GLY A 69 11.24 -1.84 -6.26
C GLY A 69 10.17 -2.89 -6.56
N TRP A 70 10.01 -3.25 -7.83
CA TRP A 70 9.14 -4.34 -8.26
C TRP A 70 9.57 -5.67 -7.67
N GLY A 71 10.88 -5.97 -7.66
CA GLY A 71 11.38 -7.18 -7.04
C GLY A 71 11.05 -7.28 -5.55
N GLY A 72 11.01 -6.14 -4.84
CA GLY A 72 10.54 -6.07 -3.45
C GLY A 72 9.06 -6.41 -3.30
N ILE A 73 8.21 -5.87 -4.18
CA ILE A 73 6.77 -6.21 -4.24
C ILE A 73 6.56 -7.70 -4.46
N MET A 74 7.29 -8.29 -5.41
CA MET A 74 7.22 -9.73 -5.69
C MET A 74 7.68 -10.58 -4.51
N ALA A 75 8.82 -10.26 -3.91
CA ALA A 75 9.32 -10.97 -2.73
C ALA A 75 8.29 -10.94 -1.58
N GLU A 76 7.67 -9.78 -1.32
CA GLU A 76 6.61 -9.67 -0.31
C GLU A 76 5.35 -10.45 -0.69
N ALA A 77 5.00 -10.49 -1.98
CA ALA A 77 3.87 -11.26 -2.48
C ALA A 77 4.03 -12.77 -2.25
N TYR A 78 5.27 -13.27 -2.34
CA TYR A 78 5.61 -14.68 -2.12
C TYR A 78 6.10 -14.99 -0.70
N GLY A 79 5.98 -14.02 0.22
CA GLY A 79 6.30 -14.21 1.64
C GLY A 79 7.79 -14.39 1.92
N GLU A 80 8.65 -13.92 1.02
CA GLU A 80 10.09 -14.05 1.15
C GLU A 80 10.69 -12.98 2.05
N THR A 81 11.59 -13.42 2.93
CA THR A 81 12.23 -12.55 3.92
C THR A 81 13.73 -12.50 3.70
N GLY A 82 14.32 -11.31 3.81
CA GLY A 82 15.76 -11.10 3.78
C GLY A 82 16.16 -9.91 2.92
N ASP A 83 17.35 -9.37 3.17
CA ASP A 83 17.80 -8.11 2.54
C ASP A 83 17.94 -8.19 1.01
N TYR A 84 18.02 -9.41 0.45
CA TYR A 84 18.21 -9.67 -0.98
C TYR A 84 17.10 -10.51 -1.61
N SER A 85 15.97 -10.73 -0.93
CA SER A 85 14.85 -11.53 -1.48
C SER A 85 14.34 -10.97 -2.81
N TYR A 86 14.43 -9.65 -3.00
CA TYR A 86 14.06 -8.98 -4.25
C TYR A 86 14.91 -9.42 -5.48
N ALA A 87 16.12 -9.93 -5.28
CA ALA A 87 17.11 -10.07 -6.35
C ALA A 87 16.67 -11.05 -7.45
N GLN A 88 16.04 -12.16 -7.07
CA GLN A 88 15.53 -13.16 -8.02
C GLN A 88 14.36 -12.66 -8.88
N TYR A 89 13.76 -11.54 -8.50
CA TYR A 89 12.65 -10.92 -9.24
C TYR A 89 13.09 -9.70 -10.01
N THR A 90 14.37 -9.32 -9.99
CA THR A 90 14.79 -8.00 -10.51
C THR A 90 15.04 -8.01 -12.02
N PHE A 91 15.88 -8.93 -12.50
CA PHE A 91 16.43 -8.85 -13.85
C PHE A 91 15.77 -9.84 -14.82
N ASP A 92 15.94 -9.58 -16.12
CA ASP A 92 15.60 -10.54 -17.17
C ASP A 92 16.29 -11.90 -16.93
N GLY A 93 15.58 -12.98 -17.23
CA GLY A 93 16.06 -14.35 -17.04
C GLY A 93 16.24 -14.79 -15.57
N SER A 94 15.90 -13.94 -14.59
CA SER A 94 15.97 -14.33 -13.16
C SER A 94 14.88 -15.34 -12.77
N LEU A 95 13.79 -15.36 -13.54
CA LEU A 95 12.68 -16.29 -13.37
C LEU A 95 12.72 -17.36 -14.47
N ASP A 96 12.46 -18.60 -14.09
CA ASP A 96 12.27 -19.68 -15.05
C ASP A 96 10.97 -19.41 -15.86
N PRO A 97 11.06 -19.27 -17.20
CA PRO A 97 9.92 -18.98 -18.06
C PRO A 97 8.75 -19.95 -17.87
N ALA A 98 9.00 -21.20 -17.50
CA ALA A 98 7.96 -22.20 -17.27
C ALA A 98 7.01 -21.87 -16.11
N TYR A 99 7.44 -21.00 -15.19
CA TYR A 99 6.66 -20.58 -14.03
C TYR A 99 6.18 -19.13 -14.11
N THR A 100 6.64 -18.38 -15.12
CA THR A 100 6.19 -16.99 -15.29
C THR A 100 4.71 -16.92 -15.63
N LYS A 101 4.02 -15.97 -15.02
CA LYS A 101 2.61 -15.67 -15.28
C LYS A 101 2.42 -14.17 -15.28
N LYS A 102 2.23 -13.59 -16.46
CA LYS A 102 1.96 -12.17 -16.64
C LYS A 102 0.45 -11.91 -16.66
N PRO A 103 0.01 -10.70 -16.27
CA PRO A 103 -1.34 -10.26 -16.53
C PRO A 103 -1.62 -10.20 -18.04
N THR A 104 -2.88 -10.35 -18.41
CA THR A 104 -3.35 -10.27 -19.81
C THR A 104 -4.53 -9.33 -19.98
N GLU A 105 -5.05 -8.80 -18.88
CA GLU A 105 -6.22 -7.95 -18.84
C GLU A 105 -5.79 -6.48 -18.83
N ASP A 106 -6.22 -5.74 -19.84
CA ASP A 106 -6.09 -4.29 -19.88
C ASP A 106 -6.89 -3.66 -18.73
N PHE A 107 -6.53 -2.43 -18.35
CA PHE A 107 -7.29 -1.70 -17.34
C PHE A 107 -8.70 -1.33 -17.81
N ASP A 108 -9.67 -1.39 -16.88
CA ASP A 108 -11.03 -0.91 -17.09
C ASP A 108 -11.23 0.47 -16.42
N PRO A 109 -11.39 1.55 -17.20
CA PRO A 109 -11.66 2.89 -16.67
C PRO A 109 -12.93 2.98 -15.83
N SER A 110 -13.89 2.05 -15.98
CA SER A 110 -15.11 2.01 -15.15
C SER A 110 -14.80 1.70 -13.68
N GLY A 111 -13.61 1.15 -13.41
CA GLY A 111 -13.11 0.88 -12.07
C GLY A 111 -12.54 2.10 -11.35
N PHE A 112 -12.39 3.26 -12.03
CA PHE A 112 -11.82 4.46 -11.43
C PHE A 112 -12.77 5.14 -10.45
N MET A 113 -12.20 5.71 -9.40
CA MET A 113 -12.89 6.39 -8.31
C MET A 113 -12.24 7.76 -8.04
N PRO A 114 -13.03 8.79 -7.69
CA PRO A 114 -12.50 10.05 -7.20
C PRO A 114 -11.65 9.88 -5.93
N ASP A 115 -10.61 10.69 -5.76
CA ASP A 115 -9.75 10.66 -4.57
C ASP A 115 -10.53 10.79 -3.25
N ALA A 116 -11.63 11.55 -3.25
CA ALA A 116 -12.49 11.71 -2.08
C ALA A 116 -13.17 10.40 -1.64
N ASP A 117 -13.42 9.49 -2.58
CA ASP A 117 -14.04 8.19 -2.32
C ASP A 117 -13.00 7.10 -1.98
N LEU A 118 -11.72 7.43 -2.05
CA LEU A 118 -10.61 6.58 -1.60
C LEU A 118 -10.36 6.73 -0.09
N ALA A 119 -10.85 7.78 0.57
CA ALA A 119 -10.68 7.94 2.01
C ALA A 119 -11.47 6.88 2.79
N GLU A 120 -10.81 6.16 3.69
CA GLU A 120 -11.45 5.13 4.52
C GLU A 120 -11.54 5.55 6.00
N HIS A 121 -12.41 4.85 6.72
CA HIS A 121 -12.55 4.97 8.16
C HIS A 121 -12.08 3.69 8.85
N PHE A 122 -11.08 3.82 9.69
CA PHE A 122 -10.53 2.74 10.49
C PHE A 122 -10.98 2.89 11.94
N THR A 123 -11.27 1.77 12.60
CA THR A 123 -11.55 1.74 14.03
C THR A 123 -10.67 0.70 14.69
N LEU A 124 -9.95 1.10 15.73
CA LEU A 124 -9.01 0.24 16.43
C LEU A 124 -9.21 0.34 17.94
N PRO A 125 -9.54 -0.79 18.60
CA PRO A 125 -9.45 -0.88 20.06
C PRO A 125 -8.00 -0.71 20.51
N VAL A 126 -7.76 0.15 21.49
CA VAL A 126 -6.44 0.43 22.06
C VAL A 126 -6.49 0.50 23.57
N ASP A 127 -5.33 0.34 24.20
CA ASP A 127 -5.18 0.61 25.63
C ASP A 127 -5.29 2.11 25.92
N GLU A 128 -5.71 2.45 27.14
CA GLU A 128 -5.90 3.85 27.58
C GLU A 128 -4.62 4.69 27.44
N ALA A 129 -3.45 4.07 27.59
CA ALA A 129 -2.16 4.74 27.42
C ALA A 129 -1.95 5.25 25.98
N VAL A 130 -2.33 4.44 24.97
CA VAL A 130 -2.23 4.84 23.55
C VAL A 130 -3.27 5.91 23.23
N LEU A 131 -4.49 5.79 23.78
CA LEU A 131 -5.51 6.81 23.60
C LEU A 131 -5.04 8.17 24.16
N LEU A 132 -4.41 8.19 25.34
CA LEU A 132 -3.88 9.40 25.97
C LEU A 132 -2.67 9.96 25.20
N ASP A 133 -1.78 9.09 24.72
CA ASP A 133 -0.65 9.49 23.87
C ASP A 133 -1.15 10.18 22.60
N ALA A 134 -2.11 9.57 21.90
CA ALA A 134 -2.71 10.16 20.72
C ALA A 134 -3.40 11.52 20.98
N GLN A 135 -3.90 11.77 22.19
CA GLN A 135 -4.52 13.06 22.54
C GLN A 135 -3.51 14.14 22.90
N THR A 136 -2.30 13.75 23.32
CA THR A 136 -1.30 14.65 23.89
C THR A 136 -0.16 14.92 22.92
N ASN A 137 0.16 13.95 22.07
CA ASN A 137 1.30 13.95 21.18
C ASN A 137 0.87 13.83 19.72
N ASN A 138 1.65 14.48 18.84
CA ASN A 138 1.51 14.40 17.39
C ASN A 138 2.90 14.57 16.75
N PRO A 139 3.50 13.53 16.15
CA PRO A 139 2.92 12.20 15.97
C PRO A 139 2.83 11.37 17.26
N PHE A 140 2.07 10.28 17.23
CA PHE A 140 1.99 9.28 18.30
C PHE A 140 2.32 7.88 17.79
N HIS A 141 2.64 6.96 18.69
CA HIS A 141 3.02 5.58 18.34
C HIS A 141 1.88 4.60 18.58
N ILE A 142 1.73 3.66 17.66
CA ILE A 142 0.79 2.55 17.82
C ILE A 142 1.37 1.26 17.25
N LYS A 143 1.03 0.13 17.87
CA LYS A 143 1.40 -1.19 17.36
C LYS A 143 0.78 -1.40 15.98
N ASP A 144 1.58 -1.91 15.04
CA ASP A 144 1.05 -2.29 13.73
C ASP A 144 0.02 -3.41 13.90
N ALA A 145 -1.09 -3.29 13.18
CA ALA A 145 -2.23 -4.18 13.28
C ALA A 145 -2.79 -4.43 11.88
N ASP A 146 -3.30 -5.64 11.62
CA ASP A 146 -3.81 -6.01 10.29
C ASP A 146 -4.93 -5.07 9.81
N VAL A 147 -5.76 -4.57 10.72
CA VAL A 147 -6.81 -3.58 10.38
C VAL A 147 -6.23 -2.27 9.84
N LEU A 148 -5.01 -1.92 10.24
CA LEU A 148 -4.28 -0.74 9.81
C LEU A 148 -3.45 -1.00 8.55
N ARG A 149 -3.48 -2.19 7.94
CA ARG A 149 -2.66 -2.52 6.76
C ARG A 149 -2.85 -1.53 5.61
N TYR A 150 -4.08 -1.05 5.41
CA TYR A 150 -4.48 -0.17 4.32
C TYR A 150 -4.63 1.30 4.70
N ILE A 151 -4.34 1.66 5.96
CA ILE A 151 -4.42 3.07 6.37
C ILE A 151 -3.35 3.89 5.68
N ASP A 152 -3.74 5.07 5.21
CA ASP A 152 -2.91 6.01 4.47
C ASP A 152 -3.33 7.46 4.77
N THR A 153 -2.57 8.42 4.25
CA THR A 153 -2.89 9.84 4.32
C THR A 153 -4.27 10.13 3.73
N GLY A 154 -5.02 10.99 4.43
CA GLY A 154 -6.40 11.36 4.08
C GLY A 154 -7.47 10.47 4.72
N ASP A 155 -7.09 9.34 5.32
CA ASP A 155 -8.02 8.47 6.03
C ASP A 155 -8.35 9.02 7.43
N THR A 156 -9.36 8.42 8.05
CA THR A 156 -9.72 8.70 9.44
C THR A 156 -9.50 7.47 10.32
N LEU A 157 -8.93 7.68 11.49
CA LEU A 157 -8.67 6.63 12.48
C LEU A 157 -9.40 6.95 13.78
N THR A 158 -10.33 6.08 14.17
CA THR A 158 -10.95 6.12 15.49
C THR A 158 -10.25 5.14 16.42
N LEU A 159 -9.64 5.67 17.47
CA LEU A 159 -9.09 4.87 18.57
C LEU A 159 -10.15 4.75 19.66
N CYS A 160 -10.40 3.53 20.13
CA CYS A 160 -11.41 3.23 21.14
C CYS A 160 -10.76 2.60 22.38
N SER A 161 -10.99 3.18 23.56
CA SER A 161 -10.68 2.55 24.86
C SER A 161 -11.90 2.68 25.76
N HIS A 162 -12.44 1.54 26.21
CA HIS A 162 -13.62 1.47 27.06
C HIS A 162 -14.80 2.30 26.49
N ASN A 163 -15.20 3.36 27.20
CA ASN A 163 -16.31 4.25 26.81
C ASN A 163 -15.83 5.56 26.17
N ARG A 164 -14.54 5.66 25.81
CA ARG A 164 -13.93 6.86 25.22
C ARG A 164 -13.41 6.54 23.82
N SER A 165 -13.48 7.54 22.96
CA SER A 165 -12.91 7.48 21.63
C SER A 165 -12.34 8.81 21.18
N VAL A 166 -11.33 8.73 20.31
CA VAL A 166 -10.82 9.89 19.56
C VAL A 166 -10.76 9.53 18.09
N THR A 167 -11.32 10.39 17.24
CA THR A 167 -11.21 10.27 15.79
C THR A 167 -10.19 11.28 15.27
N LEU A 168 -9.22 10.78 14.51
CA LEU A 168 -8.07 11.50 13.99
C LEU A 168 -8.14 11.53 12.46
N TYR A 169 -7.83 12.66 11.85
CA TYR A 169 -7.63 12.78 10.40
C TYR A 169 -6.15 12.60 10.07
N VAL A 170 -5.80 11.49 9.40
CA VAL A 170 -4.40 11.08 9.18
C VAL A 170 -3.75 11.98 8.13
N THR A 171 -2.59 12.54 8.47
CA THR A 171 -1.81 13.42 7.58
C THR A 171 -0.48 12.81 7.15
N ASP A 172 0.05 11.87 7.92
CA ASP A 172 1.27 11.14 7.57
C ASP A 172 1.35 9.82 8.36
N ILE A 173 2.04 8.84 7.78
CA ILE A 173 2.26 7.53 8.40
C ILE A 173 3.69 7.11 8.12
N ASP A 174 4.46 6.92 9.19
CA ASP A 174 5.75 6.24 9.12
C ASP A 174 5.62 4.81 9.65
N ARG A 175 6.05 3.85 8.83
CA ARG A 175 6.09 2.44 9.18
C ARG A 175 7.52 2.08 9.53
N THR A 176 7.84 2.15 10.82
CA THR A 176 9.17 1.80 11.31
C THR A 176 9.18 0.38 11.86
N ARG A 177 10.33 -0.29 11.71
CA ARG A 177 10.64 -1.48 12.50
C ARG A 177 11.55 -1.05 13.62
N ASP A 178 11.07 -1.13 14.86
CA ASP A 178 11.93 -1.02 16.04
C ASP A 178 12.21 -2.44 16.55
N GLY A 179 13.41 -2.95 16.26
CA GLY A 179 13.79 -4.33 16.55
C GLY A 179 12.89 -5.36 15.85
N LEU A 180 12.12 -6.13 16.63
CA LEU A 180 11.23 -7.20 16.15
C LEU A 180 9.75 -6.77 16.06
N GLU A 181 9.37 -5.63 16.64
CA GLU A 181 7.99 -5.15 16.58
C GLU A 181 7.82 -4.11 15.48
N LYS A 182 6.77 -4.30 14.67
CA LYS A 182 6.34 -3.30 13.70
C LYS A 182 5.53 -2.24 14.44
N THR A 183 5.96 -0.99 14.34
CA THR A 183 5.32 0.15 14.96
C THR A 183 4.92 1.15 13.88
N LEU A 184 3.78 1.78 14.07
CA LEU A 184 3.31 2.87 13.23
C LEU A 184 3.45 4.18 14.00
N VAL A 185 4.02 5.18 13.34
CA VAL A 185 4.05 6.56 13.80
C VAL A 185 2.99 7.31 12.98
N ILE A 186 1.95 7.79 13.64
CA ILE A 186 0.81 8.43 12.97
C ILE A 186 0.81 9.91 13.29
N SER A 187 0.84 10.73 12.23
CA SER A 187 0.57 12.17 12.31
C SER A 187 -0.86 12.46 11.92
N TYR A 188 -1.45 13.48 12.53
CA TYR A 188 -2.83 13.86 12.25
C TYR A 188 -3.07 15.37 12.29
N ASP A 189 -4.19 15.82 11.71
CA ASP A 189 -4.64 17.22 11.79
C ASP A 189 -5.35 17.47 13.14
N SER A 190 -4.67 18.14 14.06
CA SER A 190 -5.20 18.44 15.40
C SER A 190 -6.42 19.37 15.39
N THR A 191 -6.65 20.11 14.29
CA THR A 191 -7.85 20.93 14.13
C THR A 191 -9.10 20.12 13.76
N LYS A 192 -8.91 18.85 13.38
CA LYS A 192 -9.96 17.90 12.99
C LYS A 192 -10.00 16.68 13.92
N MET A 193 -9.75 16.92 15.20
CA MET A 193 -9.84 15.89 16.24
C MET A 193 -11.22 15.93 16.90
N PHE A 194 -11.88 14.78 16.95
CA PHE A 194 -13.22 14.64 17.56
C PHE A 194 -13.18 13.69 18.74
N PHE A 195 -13.84 14.07 19.83
CA PHE A 195 -13.93 13.28 21.06
C PHE A 195 -15.36 12.80 21.27
N LYS A 196 -15.49 11.55 21.70
CA LYS A 196 -16.76 11.00 22.17
C LYS A 196 -16.55 10.11 23.37
#